data_AF-A0A835G2N1-F1
#
_entry.id   AF-A0A835G2N1-F1
#
_cell.length_a   1.000
_cell.length_b   1.000
_cell.length_c   1.000
_cell.angle_alpha   90.00
_cell.angle_beta   90.00
_cell.angle_gamma   90.00
#
_symmetry.space_group_name_H-M   'P 1'
#
loop_
_entity.id
_entity.type
_entity.pdbx_description
1 polymer ?
#
loop_
_entity_poly.entity_id
_entity_poly.type
_entity_poly.pdbx_seq_one_letter_code
_entity_poly.pdbx_strand_id
1 'polypeptide(L)'
;MENALQSEAVTKFNDYFVSQWLENTNTQFMWNAHGARHRTISLAEAWHKRLNNEMGKKKPKMLQFLDILKKEAEYIDWKLRNFKFDISLKMRTRTHNKMIKN
;
A
#
# COMPACT_ATOMS: atom_id res chain seq x y z
N MET A 1 -16.18 22.84 3.46
CA MET A 1 -15.00 22.83 4.35
C MET A 1 -15.03 24.11 5.15
N GLU A 2 -15.80 24.18 6.23
CA GLU A 2 -16.20 25.47 6.86
C GLU A 2 -15.64 25.64 8.28
N ASN A 3 -14.37 25.31 8.53
CA ASN A 3 -13.71 25.61 9.82
C ASN A 3 -12.18 25.68 9.67
N ALA A 4 -11.68 26.35 8.62
CA ALA A 4 -10.26 26.71 8.58
C ALA A 4 -10.05 27.95 9.46
N LEU A 5 -9.03 27.92 10.33
CA LEU A 5 -8.58 29.10 11.06
C LEU A 5 -8.29 30.21 10.03
N GLN A 6 -9.15 31.24 9.99
CA GLN A 6 -9.01 32.36 9.07
C GLN A 6 -7.88 33.27 9.52
N SER A 7 -6.65 32.83 9.24
CA SER A 7 -5.42 33.59 9.40
C SER A 7 -4.85 33.84 8.01
N GLU A 8 -4.36 35.06 7.77
CA GLU A 8 -3.70 35.43 6.53
C GLU A 8 -2.56 34.45 6.16
N ALA A 9 -1.85 33.93 7.17
CA ALA A 9 -0.81 32.94 6.97
C ALA A 9 -1.35 31.59 6.47
N VAL A 10 -2.52 31.17 6.96
CA VAL A 10 -3.19 29.93 6.53
C VAL A 10 -3.71 30.09 5.11
N THR A 11 -4.27 31.24 4.76
CA THR A 11 -4.72 31.54 3.40
C THR A 11 -3.55 31.53 2.42
N LYS A 12 -2.45 32.24 2.72
CA LYS A 12 -1.23 32.25 1.90
C LYS A 12 -0.63 30.86 1.71
N PHE A 13 -0.60 30.06 2.79
CA PHE A 13 -0.15 28.68 2.71
C PHE A 13 -1.05 27.84 1.81
N ASN A 14 -2.38 27.95 1.96
CA ASN A 14 -3.33 27.20 1.14
C ASN A 14 -3.22 27.58 -0.34
N ASP A 15 -3.14 28.87 -0.66
CA ASP A 15 -3.01 29.36 -2.03
C ASP A 15 -1.72 28.86 -2.68
N TYR A 16 -0.61 28.92 -1.96
CA TYR A 16 0.66 28.35 -2.39
C TYR A 16 0.56 26.83 -2.58
N PHE A 17 -0.02 26.12 -1.60
CA PHE A 17 -0.13 24.67 -1.64
C PHE A 17 -1.00 24.20 -2.81
N VAL A 18 -2.13 24.85 -3.06
CA VAL A 18 -3.00 24.53 -4.19
C VAL A 18 -2.28 24.80 -5.52
N SER A 19 -1.76 26.02 -5.69
CA SER A 19 -1.15 26.43 -6.97
C SER A 19 0.11 25.62 -7.32
N GLN A 20 0.98 25.35 -6.34
CA GLN A 20 2.26 24.68 -6.58
C GLN A 20 2.19 23.16 -6.46
N TRP A 21 1.33 22.64 -5.59
CA TRP A 21 1.29 21.22 -5.26
C TRP A 21 0.03 20.49 -5.69
N LEU A 22 -1.08 21.14 -6.05
CA LEU A 22 -2.29 20.46 -6.54
C LEU A 22 -2.58 20.75 -8.02
N GLU A 23 -2.46 22.01 -8.44
CA GLU A 23 -2.80 22.42 -9.80
C GLU A 23 -1.61 22.39 -10.76
N ASN A 24 -0.39 22.38 -10.23
CA ASN A 24 0.82 22.26 -11.03
C ASN A 24 0.97 20.84 -11.58
N THR A 25 0.69 20.66 -12.87
CA THR A 25 0.84 19.39 -13.58
C THR A 25 2.28 18.89 -13.62
N ASN A 26 3.28 19.76 -13.42
CA ASN A 26 4.67 19.35 -13.33
C ASN A 26 5.03 18.73 -11.98
N THR A 27 4.26 18.94 -10.91
CA THR A 27 4.54 18.28 -9.61
C THR A 27 3.72 17.01 -9.43
N GLN A 28 2.70 16.82 -10.26
CA GLN A 28 1.80 15.67 -10.23
C GLN A 28 2.52 14.32 -10.29
N PHE A 29 3.55 14.15 -11.14
CA PHE A 29 4.30 12.90 -11.21
C PHE A 29 5.08 12.58 -9.92
N MET A 30 5.35 13.60 -9.08
CA MET A 30 6.03 13.44 -7.79
C MET A 30 5.06 13.00 -6.70
N TRP A 31 3.75 13.09 -6.92
CA TRP A 31 2.79 12.66 -5.92
C TRP A 31 2.78 11.14 -5.89
N ASN A 32 3.02 10.58 -4.70
CA ASN A 32 3.01 9.14 -4.46
C ASN A 32 1.69 8.43 -4.85
N ALA A 33 0.64 9.17 -5.20
CA ALA A 33 -0.68 8.66 -5.56
C ALA A 33 -1.20 9.17 -6.91
N HIS A 34 -0.40 9.85 -7.75
CA HIS A 34 -0.87 10.29 -9.06
C HIS A 34 -1.22 9.09 -9.95
N GLY A 35 -2.49 9.00 -10.35
CA GLY A 35 -3.02 7.87 -11.12
C GLY A 35 -3.34 6.59 -10.32
N ALA A 36 -3.14 6.56 -8.99
CA ALA A 36 -3.43 5.39 -8.16
C ALA A 36 -4.83 5.46 -7.54
N ARG A 37 -5.68 4.44 -7.79
CA ARG A 37 -7.06 4.35 -7.25
C ARG A 37 -7.13 4.18 -5.73
N HIS A 38 -6.08 3.65 -5.10
CA HIS A 38 -5.99 3.46 -3.65
C HIS A 38 -4.60 3.87 -3.15
N ARG A 39 -4.55 4.61 -2.03
CA ARG A 39 -3.30 4.93 -1.33
C ARG A 39 -2.61 3.63 -0.90
N THR A 40 -1.53 3.24 -1.55
CA THR A 40 -0.73 2.06 -1.19
C THR A 40 0.24 2.31 -0.01
N ILE A 41 -0.11 3.22 0.90
CA ILE A 41 0.63 3.35 2.17
C ILE A 41 0.30 2.16 3.09
N SER A 42 -0.92 1.60 2.97
CA SER A 42 -1.37 0.49 3.81
C SER A 42 -0.54 -0.79 3.68
N LEU A 43 -0.01 -1.08 2.48
CA LEU A 43 0.80 -2.28 2.26
C LEU A 43 2.21 -2.11 2.84
N ALA A 44 2.82 -0.94 2.65
CA ALA A 44 4.10 -0.59 3.24
C ALA A 44 4.01 -0.51 4.78
N GLU A 45 2.95 0.10 5.30
CA GLU A 45 2.63 0.13 6.73
C GLU A 45 2.39 -1.27 7.31
N ALA A 46 1.63 -2.12 6.60
CA ALA A 46 1.39 -3.49 7.02
C ALA A 46 2.69 -4.31 7.04
N TRP A 47 3.56 -4.11 6.04
CA TRP A 47 4.87 -4.76 5.98
C TRP A 47 5.78 -4.28 7.12
N HIS A 48 5.88 -2.97 7.34
CA HIS A 48 6.61 -2.40 8.48
C HIS A 48 6.09 -2.91 9.82
N LYS A 49 4.77 -2.99 9.99
CA LYS A 49 4.15 -3.51 11.21
C LYS A 49 4.50 -4.97 11.45
N ARG A 50 4.48 -5.82 10.42
CA ARG A 50 4.90 -7.23 10.54
C ARG A 50 6.38 -7.34 10.89
N LEU A 51 7.26 -6.62 10.20
CA LEU A 51 8.68 -6.61 10.52
C LEU A 51 8.93 -6.19 11.98
N ASN A 52 8.26 -5.15 12.46
CA ASN A 52 8.38 -4.70 13.84
C ASN A 52 7.86 -5.74 14.85
N ASN A 53 6.81 -6.49 14.51
CA ASN A 53 6.32 -7.59 15.36
C ASN A 53 7.34 -8.75 15.43
N GLU A 54 7.95 -9.12 14.31
CA GLU A 54 8.94 -10.21 14.23
C GLU A 54 10.27 -9.83 14.92
N MET A 55 10.69 -8.56 14.80
CA MET A 55 11.90 -8.06 15.47
C MET A 55 11.71 -7.81 16.97
N GLY A 56 10.47 -7.56 17.42
CA GLY A 56 10.16 -7.14 18.78
C GLY A 56 10.68 -5.73 19.11
N LYS A 57 10.66 -5.36 20.41
CA LYS A 57 11.10 -4.03 20.88
C LYS A 57 12.64 -3.87 20.98
N LYS A 58 13.43 -4.87 20.60
CA LYS A 58 14.91 -4.85 20.68
C LYS A 58 15.48 -4.63 19.28
N LYS A 59 16.58 -3.86 19.20
CA LYS A 59 17.35 -3.72 17.96
C LYS A 59 18.02 -5.07 17.63
N PRO A 60 17.67 -5.76 16.53
CA PRO A 60 18.27 -7.05 16.20
C PRO A 60 19.73 -6.86 15.76
N LYS A 61 20.55 -7.89 15.97
CA LYS A 61 21.88 -7.96 15.32
C LYS A 61 21.69 -8.15 13.81
N MET A 62 22.66 -7.70 13.00
CA MET A 62 22.58 -7.72 11.53
C MET A 62 22.15 -9.09 10.97
N LEU A 63 22.72 -10.18 11.46
CA LEU A 63 22.36 -11.54 11.00
C LEU A 63 20.92 -11.93 11.35
N GLN A 64 20.44 -11.53 12.53
CA GLN A 64 19.06 -11.80 12.94
C GLN A 64 18.07 -11.01 12.06
N PHE A 65 18.43 -9.79 11.70
CA PHE A 65 17.64 -8.98 10.77
C PHE A 65 17.58 -9.63 9.38
N LEU A 66 18.70 -10.13 8.86
CA LEU A 66 18.75 -10.83 7.57
C LEU A 66 17.89 -12.10 7.56
N ASP A 67 17.93 -12.90 8.64
CA ASP A 67 17.10 -14.09 8.76
C ASP A 67 15.60 -13.76 8.75
N ILE A 68 15.20 -12.67 9.42
CA ILE A 68 13.80 -12.20 9.42
C ILE A 68 13.38 -11.77 8.01
N LEU A 69 14.23 -11.01 7.30
CA LEU A 69 13.95 -10.61 5.92
C LEU A 69 13.79 -11.80 4.99
N LYS A 70 14.64 -12.82 5.13
CA LYS A 70 14.56 -14.05 4.34
C LYS A 70 13.23 -14.79 4.57
N LYS A 71 12.84 -14.96 5.84
CA LYS A 71 11.55 -15.59 6.19
C LYS A 71 10.35 -14.81 5.66
N GLU A 72 10.40 -13.48 5.72
CA GLU A 72 9.31 -12.63 5.23
C GLU A 72 9.19 -12.72 3.70
N ALA A 73 10.30 -12.77 2.97
CA ALA A 73 10.31 -12.99 1.52
C ALA A 73 9.69 -14.35 1.16
N GLU A 74 10.10 -15.43 1.85
CA GLU A 74 9.55 -16.77 1.65
C GLU A 74 8.02 -16.83 1.93
N TYR A 75 7.56 -16.15 2.97
CA TYR A 75 6.14 -16.04 3.29
C TYR A 75 5.36 -15.29 2.21
N ILE A 76 5.88 -14.16 1.72
CA ILE A 76 5.21 -13.37 0.67
C ILE A 76 5.09 -14.21 -0.61
N ASP A 77 6.16 -14.90 -1.00
CA ASP A 77 6.18 -15.79 -2.14
C ASP A 77 5.15 -16.93 -2.02
N TRP A 78 5.07 -17.57 -0.85
CA TRP A 78 4.06 -18.58 -0.55
C TRP A 78 2.64 -18.02 -0.68
N LYS A 79 2.40 -16.84 -0.12
CA LYS A 79 1.09 -16.17 -0.16
C LYS A 79 0.68 -15.81 -1.59
N LEU A 80 1.60 -15.30 -2.40
CA LEU A 80 1.35 -14.99 -3.81
C LEU A 80 1.05 -16.25 -4.63
N ARG A 81 1.78 -17.34 -4.41
CA ARG A 81 1.50 -18.63 -5.05
C ARG A 81 0.11 -19.15 -4.71
N ASN A 82 -0.26 -19.15 -3.43
CA ASN A 82 -1.58 -19.64 -3.00
C ASN A 82 -2.72 -18.73 -3.43
N PHE A 83 -2.52 -17.42 -3.47
CA PHE A 83 -3.52 -16.49 -3.99
C PHE A 83 -3.80 -16.74 -5.47
N LYS A 84 -2.75 -16.96 -6.28
CA LYS A 84 -2.91 -17.33 -7.70
C LYS A 84 -3.65 -18.68 -7.84
N PHE A 85 -3.35 -19.64 -6.97
CA PHE A 85 -4.02 -20.94 -6.95
C PHE A 85 -5.52 -20.81 -6.60
N ASP A 86 -5.86 -20.04 -5.57
CA ASP A 86 -7.25 -19.83 -5.15
C ASP A 86 -8.09 -19.09 -6.22
N ILE A 87 -7.50 -18.10 -6.91
CA ILE A 87 -8.14 -17.47 -8.08
C ILE A 87 -8.38 -18.50 -9.19
N SER A 88 -7.38 -19.33 -9.49
CA SER A 88 -7.50 -20.36 -10.54
C SER A 88 -8.61 -21.36 -10.23
N LEU A 89 -8.72 -21.80 -8.97
CA LEU A 89 -9.80 -22.67 -8.51
C LEU A 89 -11.17 -21.98 -8.65
N LYS A 90 -11.31 -20.74 -8.16
CA LYS A 90 -12.56 -19.97 -8.28
C LYS A 90 -12.99 -19.77 -9.74
N MET A 91 -12.04 -19.54 -10.64
CA MET A 91 -12.30 -19.45 -12.08
C MET A 91 -12.82 -20.78 -12.63
N ARG A 92 -12.17 -21.91 -12.30
CA ARG A 92 -12.59 -23.25 -12.75
C ARG A 92 -13.99 -23.62 -12.26
N THR A 93 -14.30 -23.39 -10.98
CA THR A 93 -15.62 -23.70 -10.41
C THR A 93 -16.73 -22.87 -11.07
N ARG A 94 -16.46 -21.60 -11.41
CA ARG A 94 -17.40 -20.76 -12.17
C ARG A 94 -17.68 -21.31 -13.57
N THR A 95 -16.63 -21.72 -14.30
CA THR A 95 -16.78 -22.33 -15.62
C THR A 95 -17.57 -23.63 -15.55
N HIS A 96 -17.29 -24.49 -14.57
CA HIS A 96 -18.01 -25.75 -14.37
C HIS A 96 -19.50 -25.52 -14.05
N ASN A 97 -19.81 -24.60 -13.13
CA ASN A 97 -21.19 -24.25 -12.77
C ASN A 97 -21.98 -23.62 -13.94
N LYS A 98 -21.29 -23.00 -14.91
CA LYS A 98 -21.91 -22.48 -16.13
C LYS A 98 -22.24 -23.59 -17.13
N MET A 99 -21.44 -24.65 -17.17
CA MET A 99 -21.67 -25.81 -18.04
C MET A 99 -22.80 -26.73 -17.56
N ILE A 100 -23.05 -26.80 -16.24
CA ILE A 100 -24.13 -27.63 -15.66
C ILE A 100 -25.52 -26.97 -15.80
N LYS A 101 -25.58 -25.66 -16.02
CA LYS A 101 -26.83 -24.88 -16.08
C LYS A 101 -27.40 -24.69 -17.50
N ASN A 102 -26.71 -25.20 -18.51
CA ASN A 102 -27.18 -25.29 -19.90
C ASN A 102 -27.47 -26.75 -20.24
#